data_AF-A0A1G7J3H0-F1
#
_entry.id   AF-A0A1G7J3H0-F1
#
_cell.length_a   1.000
_cell.length_b   1.000
_cell.length_c   1.000
_cell.angle_alpha   90.00
_cell.angle_beta   90.00
_cell.angle_gamma   90.00
#
_symmetry.space_group_name_H-M   'P 1'
#
loop_
_entity.id
_entity.type
_entity.pdbx_description
1 polymer ?
#
loop_
_entity_poly.entity_id
_entity_poly.type
_entity_poly.pdbx_seq_one_letter_code
_entity_poly.pdbx_strand_id
1 'polypeptide(L)'
;MRGAFRLYKGYAYLIPVKYVDGTLETARLYEDDRLLGPANTAQQEIIDKGAGRFAFYRDTWNYFGPALMFSTSDNTDPNTNGRKYHLR
;
A
#
# COMPACT_ATOMS: atom_id res chain seq x y z
N MET A 1 -1.21 -6.85 7.42
CA MET A 1 -1.61 -7.46 6.13
C MET A 1 -0.94 -8.80 6.01
N ARG A 2 -1.57 -9.77 5.35
CA ARG A 2 -1.02 -11.11 5.14
C ARG A 2 -1.22 -11.49 3.67
N GLY A 3 -0.16 -11.99 3.03
CA GLY A 3 -0.15 -12.37 1.62
C GLY A 3 1.07 -11.79 0.89
N ALA A 4 1.26 -12.23 -0.36
CA ALA A 4 2.27 -11.67 -1.24
C ALA A 4 1.81 -10.31 -1.77
N PHE A 5 2.72 -9.33 -1.76
CA PHE A 5 2.52 -8.03 -2.37
C PHE A 5 2.80 -8.14 -3.87
N ARG A 6 1.80 -7.82 -4.69
CA ARG A 6 1.92 -7.90 -6.14
C ARG A 6 2.59 -6.65 -6.67
N LEU A 7 3.74 -6.77 -7.33
CA LEU A 7 4.32 -5.65 -8.05
C LEU A 7 3.35 -5.16 -9.13
N TYR A 8 3.05 -3.86 -9.13
CA TYR A 8 2.25 -3.20 -10.16
C TYR A 8 3.17 -2.59 -11.24
N LYS A 9 4.01 -1.63 -10.83
CA LYS A 9 5.01 -0.96 -11.69
C LYS A 9 5.94 -0.11 -10.83
N GLY A 10 7.21 0.00 -11.22
CA GLY A 10 8.18 0.84 -10.50
C GLY A 10 8.28 0.44 -9.03
N TYR A 11 8.08 1.39 -8.12
CA TYR A 11 8.07 1.13 -6.68
C TYR A 11 6.69 0.76 -6.11
N ALA A 12 5.66 0.67 -6.96
CA ALA A 12 4.29 0.43 -6.53
C ALA A 12 3.95 -1.06 -6.43
N TYR A 13 3.45 -1.46 -5.26
CA TYR A 13 2.92 -2.79 -4.97
C TYR A 13 1.44 -2.71 -4.59
N LEU A 14 0.71 -3.76 -4.92
CA LEU A 14 -0.71 -3.93 -4.63
C LEU A 14 -0.95 -5.07 -3.66
N ILE A 15 -1.89 -4.86 -2.74
CA ILE A 15 -2.41 -5.90 -1.87
C ILE A 15 -3.92 -5.70 -1.64
N PRO A 16 -4.76 -6.75 -1.82
CA PRO A 16 -6.17 -6.67 -1.49
C PRO A 16 -6.38 -6.38 0.00
N VAL A 17 -7.33 -5.49 0.31
CA VAL A 17 -7.66 -5.12 1.68
C VAL A 17 -9.07 -5.63 1.99
N LYS A 18 -9.17 -6.68 2.79
CA LYS A 18 -10.44 -7.35 3.10
C LYS A 18 -11.27 -6.61 4.15
N TYR A 19 -10.62 -5.94 5.09
CA TYR A 19 -11.25 -5.26 6.21
C TYR A 19 -10.43 -4.02 6.56
N VAL A 20 -11.04 -2.85 6.42
CA VAL A 20 -10.58 -1.64 7.11
C VAL A 20 -11.73 -1.29 8.04
N ASP A 21 -11.51 -1.43 9.35
CA ASP A 21 -12.46 -0.94 10.35
C ASP A 21 -12.45 0.59 10.29
N GLY A 22 -13.38 1.17 9.53
CA GLY A 22 -13.49 2.62 9.31
C GLY A 22 -13.49 3.04 7.84
N THR A 23 -13.44 4.34 7.59
CA THR A 23 -13.32 4.88 6.24
C THR A 23 -11.87 4.76 5.76
N LEU A 24 -11.69 4.30 4.51
CA LEU A 24 -10.36 4.16 3.89
C LEU A 24 -9.54 5.46 3.90
N GLU A 25 -10.23 6.61 3.92
CA GLU A 25 -9.62 7.95 3.93
C GLU A 25 -8.85 8.27 5.21
N THR A 26 -9.19 7.64 6.34
CA THR A 26 -8.51 7.86 7.63
C THR A 26 -7.47 6.79 7.95
N ALA A 27 -7.36 5.76 7.11
CA ALA A 27 -6.48 4.62 7.38
C ALA A 27 -5.01 5.02 7.31
N ARG A 28 -4.24 4.55 8.29
CA ARG A 28 -2.81 4.80 8.43
C ARG A 28 -2.03 3.54 8.11
N LEU A 29 -1.03 3.65 7.24
CA LEU A 29 -0.17 2.54 6.86
C LEU A 29 1.12 2.55 7.70
N TYR A 30 1.44 1.41 8.29
CA TYR A 30 2.65 1.22 9.08
C TYR A 30 3.55 0.15 8.48
N GLU A 31 4.87 0.39 8.55
CA GLU A 31 5.96 -0.54 8.24
C GLU A 31 6.76 -0.80 9.53
N ASP A 32 6.69 -2.02 10.04
CA ASP A 32 7.08 -2.49 11.38
C ASP A 32 6.36 -1.75 12.52
N ASP A 33 6.61 -0.46 12.68
CA ASP A 33 5.87 0.49 13.52
C ASP A 33 6.00 1.95 13.03
N ARG A 34 6.69 2.15 11.90
CA ARG A 34 6.90 3.47 11.28
C ARG A 34 5.72 3.80 10.38
N LEU A 35 5.11 4.96 10.61
CA LEU A 35 4.08 5.49 9.73
C LEU A 35 4.67 5.77 8.34
N LEU A 36 4.05 5.18 7.32
CA LEU A 36 4.33 5.46 5.91
C LEU A 36 3.45 6.63 5.44
N GLY A 37 3.95 7.37 4.46
CA GLY A 37 3.23 8.42 3.79
C GLY A 37 4.11 9.14 2.75
N PRO A 38 3.57 10.12 2.01
CA PRO A 38 2.21 10.67 2.13
C PRO A 38 1.07 9.70 1.77
N ALA A 39 -0.07 9.84 2.45
CA ALA A 39 -1.32 9.12 2.14
C ALA A 39 -2.06 9.77 0.94
N ASN A 40 -3.01 9.04 0.34
CA ASN A 40 -3.82 9.50 -0.79
C ASN A 40 -2.98 10.06 -1.97
N THR A 41 -1.81 9.47 -2.18
CA THR A 41 -0.88 9.91 -3.22
C THR A 41 -1.31 9.42 -4.60
N ALA A 42 -1.17 10.26 -5.62
CA ALA A 42 -1.46 9.89 -7.00
C ALA A 42 -0.64 8.67 -7.46
N GLN A 43 -1.26 7.79 -8.25
CA GLN A 43 -0.65 6.54 -8.71
C GLN A 43 0.75 6.72 -9.29
N GLN A 44 0.90 7.71 -10.16
CA GLN A 44 2.14 7.98 -10.87
C GLN A 44 3.27 8.36 -9.90
N GLU A 45 2.96 9.07 -8.82
CA GLU A 45 3.98 9.38 -7.81
C GLU A 45 4.42 8.16 -6.99
N ILE A 46 3.51 7.23 -6.71
CA ILE A 46 3.87 5.97 -6.03
C ILE A 46 4.79 5.15 -6.93
N ILE A 47 4.48 5.06 -8.23
CA ILE A 47 5.27 4.33 -9.22
C ILE A 47 6.68 4.93 -9.34
N ASP A 48 6.78 6.25 -9.49
CA ASP A 48 8.03 6.91 -9.88
C ASP A 48 8.92 7.26 -8.69
N LYS A 49 8.33 7.69 -7.57
CA LYS A 49 9.05 8.20 -6.40
C LYS A 49 9.10 7.20 -5.25
N GLY A 50 8.00 6.46 -5.05
CA GLY A 50 7.85 5.55 -3.92
C GLY A 50 8.03 6.24 -2.57
N ALA A 51 8.95 5.72 -1.74
CA ALA A 51 9.36 6.27 -0.44
C ALA A 51 8.21 6.39 0.57
N GLY A 52 7.46 5.30 0.76
CA GLY A 52 6.36 5.22 1.72
C GLY A 52 5.04 5.83 1.23
N ARG A 53 4.96 6.33 -0.01
CA ARG A 53 3.70 6.82 -0.59
C ARG A 53 2.70 5.69 -0.72
N PHE A 54 1.43 6.00 -0.44
CA PHE A 54 0.34 5.04 -0.62
C PHE A 54 -0.98 5.72 -0.96
N ALA A 55 -1.90 4.93 -1.53
CA ALA A 55 -3.30 5.28 -1.73
C ALA A 55 -4.16 4.01 -1.83
N PHE A 56 -5.44 4.16 -1.49
CA PHE A 56 -6.41 3.10 -1.70
C PHE A 56 -7.05 3.22 -3.08
N TYR A 57 -7.13 2.10 -3.77
CA TYR A 57 -7.70 1.99 -5.10
C TYR A 57 -8.98 1.16 -5.04
N ARG A 58 -10.04 1.74 -5.61
CA ARG A 58 -11.26 1.01 -5.99
C ARG A 58 -11.30 0.99 -7.50
N ASP A 59 -10.80 -0.10 -8.07
CA ASP A 59 -11.02 -0.39 -9.49
C ASP A 59 -12.52 -0.70 -9.71
N THR A 60 -13.03 -0.28 -10.87
CA THR A 60 -14.38 -0.55 -11.37
C THR A 60 -14.60 -2.01 -11.79
N TRP A 61 -13.53 -2.76 -12.06
CA TRP A 61 -13.57 -4.19 -12.41
C TRP A 61 -13.45 -5.15 -11.20
N ASN A 62 -13.45 -4.61 -9.98
CA ASN A 62 -13.04 -5.33 -8.76
C ASN A 62 -13.94 -6.50 -8.37
N TYR A 63 -13.52 -7.72 -8.73
CA TYR A 63 -14.05 -8.98 -8.20
C TYR A 63 -13.74 -9.21 -6.70
N PHE A 64 -12.89 -8.38 -6.07
CA PHE A 64 -12.29 -8.65 -4.74
C PHE A 64 -12.29 -7.50 -3.71
N GLY A 65 -12.89 -6.34 -4.02
CA GLY A 65 -12.95 -5.19 -3.07
C GLY A 65 -11.74 -4.24 -3.13
N PRO A 66 -11.61 -3.28 -2.20
CA PRO A 66 -10.57 -2.25 -2.25
C PRO A 66 -9.15 -2.84 -2.16
N ALA A 67 -8.21 -2.24 -2.88
CA ALA A 67 -6.79 -2.58 -2.82
C ALA A 67 -5.98 -1.42 -2.24
N LEU A 68 -4.91 -1.73 -1.53
CA LEU A 68 -3.88 -0.77 -1.17
C LEU A 68 -2.80 -0.80 -2.23
N MET A 69 -2.48 0.37 -2.79
CA MET A 69 -1.25 0.58 -3.53
C MET A 69 -0.27 1.35 -2.65
N PHE A 70 0.95 0.86 -2.52
CA PHE A 70 1.97 1.51 -1.70
C PHE A 70 3.38 1.19 -2.19
N SER A 71 4.35 1.88 -1.60
CA SER A 71 5.78 1.61 -1.70
C SER A 71 6.37 1.51 -0.29
N THR A 72 7.47 0.78 -0.13
CA THR A 72 8.19 0.70 1.15
C THR A 72 8.95 2.01 1.40
N SER A 73 9.36 2.26 2.65
CA SER A 73 9.99 3.54 3.03
C SER A 73 11.30 3.83 2.29
N ASP A 74 11.99 2.78 1.84
CA ASP A 74 13.28 2.80 1.16
C ASP A 74 13.25 2.10 -0.22
N ASN A 75 12.06 1.87 -0.77
CA ASN A 75 11.82 1.26 -2.07
C ASN A 75 12.31 -0.20 -2.23
N THR A 76 12.69 -0.87 -1.14
CA THR A 76 12.98 -2.31 -1.13
C THR A 76 11.72 -3.15 -1.37
N ASP A 77 11.87 -4.38 -1.87
CA ASP A 77 10.75 -5.29 -2.10
C ASP A 77 10.10 -5.71 -0.75
N PRO A 78 8.81 -5.41 -0.54
CA PRO A 78 8.10 -5.75 0.70
C PRO A 78 7.93 -7.27 0.92
N ASN A 79 8.13 -8.10 -0.10
CA ASN A 79 8.08 -9.56 0.04
C ASN A 79 9.38 -10.15 0.62
N THR A 80 10.51 -9.43 0.51
CA THR A 80 11.83 -9.95 0.90
C THR A 80 12.55 -9.11 1.94
N ASN A 81 12.08 -7.89 2.24
CA ASN A 81 12.75 -6.98 3.17
C ASN A 81 12.52 -7.31 4.67
N GLY A 82 11.71 -8.34 4.98
CA GLY A 82 11.51 -8.84 6.33
C GLY A 82 10.60 -7.97 7.23
N ARG A 83 9.96 -6.93 6.69
CA ARG A 83 9.15 -5.96 7.46
C ARG A 83 7.68 -6.36 7.53
N LYS A 84 6.98 -5.86 8.56
CA LYS A 84 5.55 -6.11 8.78
C LYS A 84 4.72 -4.90 8.42
N TYR A 85 3.72 -5.10 7.56
CA TYR A 85 2.84 -4.02 7.11
C TYR A 85 1.46 -4.13 7.72
N HIS A 86 0.92 -3.05 8.27
CA HIS A 86 -0.42 -3.05 8.87
C HIS A 86 -1.15 -1.72 8.70
N LEU A 87 -2.49 -1.80 8.63
CA LEU A 87 -3.38 -0.63 8.64
C LEU A 87 -3.92 -0.43 10.04
N ARG A 88 -4.13 0.83 10.43
CA ARG A 88 -4.92 1.23 11.60
C ARG A 88 -5.88 2.34 11.23
#